data_AF-A0A366HQ21-F1
#
_entry.id   AF-A0A366HQ21-F1
#
_cell.length_a   1.000
_cell.length_b   1.000
_cell.length_c   1.000
_cell.angle_alpha   90.00
_cell.angle_beta   90.00
_cell.angle_gamma   90.00
#
_symmetry.space_group_name_H-M   'P 1'
#
loop_
_entity.id
_entity.type
_entity.pdbx_description
1 polymer ?
#
loop_
_entity_poly.entity_id
_entity_poly.type
_entity_poly.pdbx_seq_one_letter_code
_entity_poly.pdbx_strand_id
1 'polypeptide(L)'
;MPAPNPLLQEYLSQLAARGVTHVGLTDEARAVLATVQGARQQQVTPPATAGRTATPGIASSSPPSSFRTPQPADTPSAPRPSPAGTPLHPTQPVSPGSSASPARSKRELLDELAREAEGGKQARELGTLRDIMVFAVGNPDSDIMFIGEAPGAEEEKQREPFVGPAGQLLTKIIQAMGLRRSEVYISNVCKFRPKIDDGRMQGSKNRAPTTGEMLACQPYIMAEINIIKPRVIVCLGATASTGLGIEGTVGRLRGRVQEWRGHPLVVTYHPSYLLRREAEDGGGLAEKRLVWEDMMRVMEIVGLPISDKQRAYFSRAR
;
A
#
# COMPACT_ATOMS: atom_id res chain seq x y z
N MET A 1 32.02 -14.28 10.08
CA MET A 1 30.58 -14.21 9.71
C MET A 1 30.24 -12.75 9.52
N PRO A 2 29.78 -12.30 8.35
CA PRO A 2 29.20 -10.96 8.25
C PRO A 2 28.00 -10.88 9.20
N ALA A 3 27.87 -9.76 9.92
CA ALA A 3 26.71 -9.53 10.77
C ALA A 3 25.43 -9.61 9.90
N PRO A 4 24.34 -10.21 10.41
CA PRO A 4 23.09 -10.26 9.66
C PRO A 4 22.64 -8.83 9.33
N ASN A 5 22.11 -8.62 8.12
CA ASN A 5 21.61 -7.32 7.71
C ASN A 5 20.58 -6.81 8.76
N PRO A 6 20.79 -5.63 9.38
CA PRO A 6 19.92 -5.13 10.44
C PRO A 6 18.47 -4.96 9.98
N LEU A 7 18.24 -4.65 8.69
CA LEU A 7 16.89 -4.55 8.11
C LEU A 7 16.20 -5.91 8.02
N LEU A 8 16.95 -6.99 7.75
CA LEU A 8 16.41 -8.35 7.74
C LEU A 8 16.04 -8.79 9.17
N GLN A 9 16.85 -8.44 10.16
CA GLN A 9 16.56 -8.74 11.56
C GLN A 9 15.30 -8.02 12.06
N GLU A 10 15.15 -6.74 11.71
CA GLU A 10 13.96 -5.97 12.06
C GLU A 10 12.70 -6.52 11.37
N TYR A 11 12.79 -6.85 10.07
CA TYR A 11 11.69 -7.47 9.32
C TYR A 11 11.25 -8.80 9.93
N LEU A 12 12.18 -9.70 10.23
CA LEU A 12 11.87 -11.00 10.84
C LEU A 12 11.28 -10.82 12.26
N SER A 13 11.75 -9.84 13.02
CA SER A 13 11.21 -9.52 14.35
C SER A 13 9.78 -8.99 14.27
N GLN A 14 9.47 -8.14 13.27
CA GLN A 14 8.12 -7.64 13.04
C GLN A 14 7.16 -8.75 12.59
N LEU A 15 7.63 -9.71 11.78
CA LEU A 15 6.85 -10.88 11.40
C LEU A 15 6.57 -11.80 12.60
N ALA A 16 7.58 -12.05 13.43
CA ALA A 16 7.44 -12.85 14.65
C ALA A 16 6.44 -12.22 15.63
N ALA A 17 6.48 -10.89 15.81
CA ALA A 17 5.53 -10.15 16.63
C ALA A 17 4.07 -10.26 16.14
N ARG A 18 3.86 -10.59 14.86
CA ARG A 18 2.54 -10.82 14.24
C ARG A 18 2.13 -12.30 14.21
N GLY A 19 2.88 -13.17 14.92
CA GLY A 19 2.58 -14.60 15.00
C GLY A 19 2.97 -15.40 13.74
N VAL A 20 3.72 -14.80 12.82
CA VAL A 20 4.20 -15.48 11.62
C VAL A 20 5.38 -16.38 12.01
N THR A 21 5.18 -17.69 11.91
CA THR A 21 6.19 -18.70 12.26
C THR A 21 7.01 -19.20 11.06
N HIS A 22 6.56 -18.88 9.84
CA HIS A 22 7.20 -19.32 8.59
C HIS A 22 7.17 -18.20 7.55
N VAL A 23 8.27 -18.03 6.80
CA VAL A 23 8.38 -17.06 5.70
C VAL A 23 8.69 -17.82 4.42
N GLY A 24 7.91 -17.55 3.37
CA GLY A 24 8.16 -18.12 2.05
C GLY A 24 9.47 -17.58 1.47
N LEU A 25 10.33 -18.48 1.00
CA LEU A 25 11.57 -18.13 0.30
C LEU A 25 11.37 -18.30 -1.20
N THR A 26 11.84 -17.33 -1.98
CA THR A 26 11.94 -17.49 -3.44
C THR A 26 13.02 -18.51 -3.79
N ASP A 27 13.01 -19.03 -5.01
CA ASP A 27 14.01 -20.01 -5.46
C ASP A 27 15.43 -19.41 -5.49
N GLU A 28 15.55 -18.11 -5.78
CA GLU A 28 16.81 -17.37 -5.69
C GLU A 28 17.30 -17.26 -4.25
N ALA A 29 16.40 -16.93 -3.30
CA ALA A 29 16.73 -16.87 -1.88
C ALA A 29 17.13 -18.24 -1.33
N ARG A 30 16.47 -19.31 -1.81
CA ARG A 30 16.80 -20.71 -1.49
C ARG A 30 18.19 -21.08 -2.02
N ALA A 31 18.55 -20.67 -3.23
CA ALA A 31 19.87 -20.91 -3.81
C ALA A 31 21.00 -20.19 -3.04
N VAL A 32 20.76 -18.95 -2.61
CA VAL A 32 21.72 -18.20 -1.76
C VAL A 32 21.89 -18.89 -0.40
N LEU A 33 20.80 -19.31 0.25
CA LEU A 33 20.86 -20.02 1.53
C LEU A 33 21.53 -21.39 1.41
N ALA A 34 21.32 -22.11 0.31
CA ALA A 34 22.00 -23.37 0.02
C ALA A 34 23.52 -23.19 -0.13
N THR A 35 23.95 -22.09 -0.76
CA THR A 35 25.37 -21.73 -0.88
C THR A 35 26.01 -21.43 0.49
N VAL A 36 25.29 -20.71 1.36
CA VAL A 36 25.75 -20.39 2.72
C VAL A 36 25.77 -21.63 3.63
N GLN A 37 24.80 -22.54 3.50
CA GLN A 37 24.78 -23.81 4.24
C GLN A 37 25.84 -24.80 3.74
N GLY A 38 26.09 -24.88 2.43
CA GLY A 38 27.15 -25.69 1.83
C GLY A 38 28.55 -25.25 2.27
N ALA A 39 28.79 -23.93 2.35
CA ALA A 39 30.03 -23.37 2.88
C ALA A 39 30.24 -23.69 4.38
N ARG A 40 29.14 -23.83 5.14
CA ARG A 40 29.17 -24.18 6.57
C ARG A 40 29.40 -25.67 6.81
N GLN A 41 28.99 -26.55 5.89
CA GLN A 41 29.26 -28.00 5.96
C GLN A 41 30.67 -28.38 5.51
N GLN A 42 31.32 -27.59 4.65
CA GLN A 42 32.71 -27.82 4.23
C GLN A 42 33.76 -27.43 5.28
N GLN A 43 33.39 -26.73 6.36
CA GLN A 43 34.31 -26.34 7.45
C GLN A 43 34.25 -27.26 8.68
N VAL A 44 33.44 -28.32 8.67
CA VAL A 44 33.35 -29.28 9.79
C VAL A 44 33.43 -30.72 9.27
N THR A 45 34.65 -31.19 9.02
CA THR A 45 34.94 -32.63 8.88
C THR A 45 36.00 -33.04 9.90
N PRO A 46 35.67 -33.87 10.89
CA PRO A 46 36.59 -34.84 11.46
C PRO A 46 36.52 -36.16 10.67
N PRO A 47 37.55 -37.02 10.72
CA PRO A 47 37.64 -38.22 9.90
C PRO A 47 36.72 -39.36 10.38
N ALA A 48 36.50 -40.29 9.46
CA ALA A 48 35.53 -41.38 9.51
C ALA A 48 35.83 -42.50 10.53
N THR A 49 34.76 -43.17 11.00
CA THR A 49 34.81 -44.60 11.37
C THR A 49 33.47 -45.28 11.05
N ALA A 50 33.57 -46.50 10.53
CA ALA A 50 32.51 -47.33 9.95
C ALA A 50 31.62 -48.04 11.00
N GLY A 51 30.39 -48.43 10.62
CA GLY A 51 29.68 -49.54 11.29
C GLY A 51 28.15 -49.63 11.16
N ARG A 52 27.68 -50.41 10.16
CA ARG A 52 26.60 -51.45 10.21
C ARG A 52 25.11 -51.10 10.53
N THR A 53 24.28 -51.30 9.50
CA THR A 53 22.99 -52.08 9.38
C THR A 53 21.91 -52.05 10.48
N ALA A 54 20.65 -51.71 10.11
CA ALA A 54 19.45 -52.58 10.08
C ALA A 54 18.10 -51.81 9.94
N THR A 55 17.07 -52.51 9.47
CA THR A 55 15.77 -52.16 8.84
C THR A 55 14.59 -51.88 9.83
N PRO A 56 13.32 -51.63 9.39
CA PRO A 56 12.37 -50.72 10.05
C PRO A 56 11.23 -51.40 10.84
N GLY A 57 10.62 -50.67 11.77
CA GLY A 57 9.49 -51.11 12.59
C GLY A 57 8.28 -50.16 12.52
N ILE A 58 7.13 -50.75 12.19
CA ILE A 58 5.77 -50.19 12.10
C ILE A 58 5.21 -49.93 13.51
N ALA A 59 4.45 -48.86 13.72
CA ALA A 59 3.30 -48.86 14.65
C ALA A 59 2.36 -47.66 14.44
N SER A 60 1.10 -48.00 14.19
CA SER A 60 -0.11 -47.20 14.15
C SER A 60 -0.70 -46.96 15.55
N SER A 61 -1.37 -45.82 15.77
CA SER A 61 -2.59 -45.78 16.59
C SER A 61 -3.39 -44.48 16.37
N SER A 62 -4.70 -44.63 16.27
CA SER A 62 -5.72 -43.57 16.22
C SER A 62 -6.57 -43.62 17.53
N PRO A 63 -7.69 -42.87 17.69
CA PRO A 63 -7.92 -41.93 18.79
C PRO A 63 -9.03 -42.41 19.77
N PRO A 64 -9.48 -41.53 20.70
CA PRO A 64 -10.90 -41.56 21.05
C PRO A 64 -11.58 -40.18 21.02
N SER A 65 -12.85 -40.24 20.59
CA SER A 65 -13.90 -39.22 20.69
C SER A 65 -14.78 -39.52 21.91
N SER A 66 -15.34 -38.51 22.58
CA SER A 66 -16.78 -38.51 22.92
C SER A 66 -17.28 -37.19 23.53
N PHE A 67 -18.28 -36.66 22.83
CA PHE A 67 -19.39 -35.76 23.16
C PHE A 67 -19.79 -35.50 24.62
N ARG A 68 -20.14 -34.24 24.94
CA ARG A 68 -21.41 -33.90 25.63
C ARG A 68 -21.80 -32.41 25.54
N THR A 69 -23.06 -32.15 25.19
CA THR A 69 -23.90 -30.96 25.47
C THR A 69 -25.36 -31.37 25.16
N PRO A 70 -26.42 -30.57 25.39
CA PRO A 70 -26.70 -29.43 26.30
C PRO A 70 -28.07 -29.59 27.05
N GLN A 71 -28.48 -28.68 27.98
CA GLN A 71 -29.88 -28.20 28.17
C GLN A 71 -30.11 -27.18 29.35
N PRO A 72 -31.29 -26.51 29.53
CA PRO A 72 -31.44 -25.04 29.50
C PRO A 72 -32.34 -24.41 30.63
N ALA A 73 -32.84 -23.18 30.37
CA ALA A 73 -33.98 -22.44 30.98
C ALA A 73 -33.66 -21.62 32.27
N ASP A 74 -34.15 -20.40 32.55
CA ASP A 74 -35.43 -19.71 32.26
C ASP A 74 -35.32 -18.14 32.29
N THR A 75 -36.32 -17.48 31.68
CA THR A 75 -36.77 -16.06 31.85
C THR A 75 -38.16 -16.07 32.57
N PRO A 76 -38.91 -14.97 32.91
CA PRO A 76 -38.79 -13.52 32.62
C PRO A 76 -39.21 -12.53 33.77
N SER A 77 -39.19 -11.21 33.48
CA SER A 77 -40.22 -10.16 33.80
C SER A 77 -39.72 -8.82 34.37
N ALA A 78 -40.27 -7.73 33.80
CA ALA A 78 -40.23 -6.32 34.26
C ALA A 78 -41.60 -5.94 34.89
N PRO A 79 -41.76 -4.82 35.66
CA PRO A 79 -41.93 -3.46 35.09
C PRO A 79 -41.47 -2.23 35.96
N ARG A 80 -41.57 -1.02 35.37
CA ARG A 80 -41.34 0.40 35.81
C ARG A 80 -42.26 0.90 36.97
N PRO A 81 -42.22 2.18 37.52
CA PRO A 81 -41.66 3.49 37.03
C PRO A 81 -40.96 4.46 38.07
N SER A 82 -40.52 5.62 37.55
CA SER A 82 -39.98 6.94 38.04
C SER A 82 -40.50 7.54 39.39
N PRO A 83 -39.99 8.67 40.00
CA PRO A 83 -39.41 9.89 39.37
C PRO A 83 -38.34 10.77 40.12
N ALA A 84 -37.87 11.78 39.38
CA ALA A 84 -37.48 13.17 39.72
C ALA A 84 -36.47 13.49 40.86
N GLY A 85 -35.46 14.29 40.52
CA GLY A 85 -34.63 15.05 41.46
C GLY A 85 -33.56 15.89 40.76
N THR A 86 -33.83 17.18 40.57
CA THR A 86 -32.89 18.24 40.14
C THR A 86 -31.71 18.35 41.12
N PRO A 87 -30.49 18.70 40.65
CA PRO A 87 -29.82 19.81 41.32
C PRO A 87 -29.04 20.77 40.40
N LEU A 88 -29.27 22.06 40.66
CA LEU A 88 -28.28 23.12 40.94
C LEU A 88 -27.10 23.32 39.98
N HIS A 89 -27.15 24.48 39.33
CA HIS A 89 -26.07 25.25 38.72
C HIS A 89 -24.77 25.26 39.53
N PRO A 90 -23.60 25.13 38.87
CA PRO A 90 -22.39 25.79 39.33
C PRO A 90 -21.73 26.65 38.24
N THR A 91 -21.57 27.93 38.58
CA THR A 91 -20.40 28.79 38.33
C THR A 91 -19.61 28.61 37.03
N GLN A 92 -19.66 29.61 36.15
CA GLN A 92 -18.66 29.77 35.09
C GLN A 92 -17.26 29.97 35.70
N PRO A 93 -16.24 29.20 35.28
CA PRO A 93 -14.85 29.55 35.50
C PRO A 93 -14.41 30.54 34.42
N VAL A 94 -13.85 31.67 34.86
CA VAL A 94 -13.07 32.56 34.01
C VAL A 94 -11.90 31.76 33.42
N SER A 95 -11.78 31.75 32.09
CA SER A 95 -10.66 31.06 31.43
C SER A 95 -9.46 32.00 31.36
N PRO A 96 -8.28 31.63 31.89
CA PRO A 96 -7.04 32.32 31.55
C PRO A 96 -6.69 31.98 30.10
N GLY A 97 -6.35 33.00 29.31
CA GLY A 97 -6.04 32.88 27.89
C GLY A 97 -4.98 31.82 27.62
N SER A 98 -5.39 30.74 26.93
CA SER A 98 -4.46 29.81 26.32
C SER A 98 -3.97 30.45 25.01
N SER A 99 -2.72 30.90 25.02
CA SER A 99 -1.97 31.18 23.79
C SER A 99 -1.70 29.86 23.05
N ALA A 100 -2.72 29.36 22.37
CA ALA A 100 -2.52 28.29 21.41
C ALA A 100 -1.74 28.85 20.23
N SER A 101 -0.50 28.38 20.02
CA SER A 101 0.20 28.54 18.74
C SER A 101 -0.76 28.14 17.61
N PRO A 102 -0.82 28.88 16.50
CA PRO A 102 -1.76 28.56 15.43
C PRO A 102 -1.52 27.14 14.92
N ALA A 103 -2.60 26.36 14.80
CA ALA A 103 -2.53 25.02 14.22
C ALA A 103 -1.96 25.12 12.79
N ARG A 104 -0.87 24.41 12.52
CA ARG A 104 -0.21 24.39 11.21
C ARG A 104 -1.18 23.86 10.15
N SER A 105 -1.23 24.52 8.99
CA SER A 105 -2.03 24.06 7.85
C SER A 105 -1.46 22.77 7.27
N LYS A 106 -2.29 21.95 6.62
CA LYS A 106 -1.82 20.74 5.93
C LYS A 106 -0.78 21.04 4.86
N ARG A 107 -0.92 22.18 4.15
CA ARG A 107 0.06 22.61 3.14
C ARG A 107 1.44 22.79 3.76
N GLU A 108 1.55 23.51 4.88
CA GLU A 108 2.82 23.73 5.57
C GLU A 108 3.47 22.42 6.04
N LEU A 109 2.65 21.49 6.54
CA LEU A 109 3.12 20.16 6.95
C LEU A 109 3.66 19.35 5.77
N LEU A 110 2.99 19.41 4.61
CA LEU A 110 3.44 18.74 3.39
C LEU A 110 4.71 19.39 2.83
N ASP A 111 4.83 20.71 2.89
CA ASP A 111 6.03 21.44 2.44
C ASP A 111 7.24 21.14 3.33
N GLU A 112 7.02 20.96 4.64
CA GLU A 112 8.04 20.45 5.56
C GLU A 112 8.44 19.01 5.24
N LEU A 113 7.46 18.14 5.05
CA LEU A 113 7.70 16.74 4.67
C LEU A 113 8.46 16.63 3.34
N ALA A 114 8.14 17.46 2.35
CA ALA A 114 8.84 17.49 1.08
C ALA A 114 10.32 17.89 1.25
N ARG A 115 10.62 18.89 2.09
CA ARG A 115 11.99 19.28 2.41
C ARG A 115 12.78 18.17 3.11
N GLU A 116 12.13 17.43 4.01
CA GLU A 116 12.73 16.26 4.65
C GLU A 116 12.99 15.14 3.64
N ALA A 117 12.00 14.84 2.80
CA ALA A 117 12.06 13.78 1.80
C ALA A 117 13.12 14.03 0.72
N GLU A 118 13.37 15.29 0.36
CA GLU A 118 14.43 15.66 -0.60
C GLU A 118 15.79 15.13 -0.14
N GLY A 119 16.06 15.15 1.17
CA GLY A 119 17.29 14.63 1.79
C GLY A 119 17.31 13.12 1.99
N GLY A 120 16.25 12.39 1.63
CA GLY A 120 15.92 11.03 2.08
C GLY A 120 17.09 10.05 2.15
N LYS A 121 17.72 9.98 3.33
CA LYS A 121 18.98 9.27 3.57
C LYS A 121 18.86 7.79 3.24
N GLN A 122 17.77 7.15 3.68
CA GLN A 122 17.52 5.71 3.46
C GLN A 122 17.40 5.39 1.97
N ALA A 123 16.65 6.19 1.20
CA ALA A 123 16.50 6.01 -0.23
C ALA A 123 17.84 6.23 -0.98
N ARG A 124 18.62 7.22 -0.56
CA ARG A 124 19.93 7.55 -1.16
C ARG A 124 21.00 6.49 -0.86
N GLU A 125 21.02 5.94 0.35
CA GLU A 125 21.98 4.90 0.78
C GLU A 125 21.86 3.61 -0.03
N LEU A 126 20.70 3.33 -0.64
CA LEU A 126 20.52 2.19 -1.53
C LEU A 126 21.39 2.30 -2.80
N GLY A 127 21.65 3.52 -3.29
CA GLY A 127 22.39 3.75 -4.53
C GLY A 127 21.68 3.32 -5.82
N THR A 128 20.54 2.63 -5.72
CA THR A 128 19.75 2.08 -6.84
C THR A 128 18.65 3.01 -7.37
N LEU A 129 18.46 4.17 -6.73
CA LEU A 129 17.49 5.19 -7.11
C LEU A 129 18.22 6.40 -7.75
N ARG A 130 17.51 7.13 -8.60
CA ARG A 130 17.93 8.41 -9.18
C ARG A 130 17.84 9.51 -8.12
N ASP A 131 18.55 10.62 -8.34
CA ASP A 131 18.75 11.63 -7.30
C ASP A 131 17.63 12.67 -7.21
N ILE A 132 16.87 12.85 -8.29
CA ILE A 132 15.80 13.85 -8.34
C ILE A 132 14.53 13.27 -7.74
N MET A 133 14.04 13.90 -6.67
CA MET A 133 12.78 13.55 -6.05
C MET A 133 11.59 14.03 -6.88
N VAL A 134 10.53 13.22 -6.89
CA VAL A 134 9.19 13.60 -7.33
C VAL A 134 8.24 13.33 -6.17
N PHE A 135 7.85 14.39 -5.47
CA PHE A 135 7.11 14.28 -4.21
C PHE A 135 5.63 13.92 -4.43
N ALA A 136 4.81 14.94 -4.72
CA ALA A 136 3.37 14.86 -4.95
C ALA A 136 2.83 16.20 -5.48
N VAL A 137 1.59 16.19 -5.98
CA VAL A 137 0.86 17.43 -6.35
C VAL A 137 -0.60 17.34 -5.96
N GLY A 138 -1.25 18.51 -5.91
CA GLY A 138 -2.70 18.62 -5.77
C GLY A 138 -3.15 19.32 -4.50
N ASN A 139 -4.39 19.01 -4.09
CA ASN A 139 -5.06 19.63 -2.96
C ASN A 139 -4.75 18.87 -1.64
N PRO A 140 -4.14 19.52 -0.61
CA PRO A 140 -3.91 18.94 0.72
C PRO A 140 -5.20 18.54 1.46
N ASP A 141 -6.33 19.13 1.07
CA ASP A 141 -7.65 18.84 1.61
C ASP A 141 -8.50 17.96 0.67
N SER A 142 -7.84 17.24 -0.25
CA SER A 142 -8.53 16.34 -1.17
C SER A 142 -9.19 15.16 -0.45
N ASP A 143 -10.44 14.87 -0.83
CA ASP A 143 -11.15 13.65 -0.44
C ASP A 143 -10.57 12.39 -1.12
N ILE A 144 -9.93 12.53 -2.28
CA ILE A 144 -9.41 11.42 -3.08
C ILE A 144 -7.88 11.53 -3.20
N MET A 145 -7.18 10.46 -2.83
CA MET A 145 -5.74 10.34 -3.00
C MET A 145 -5.39 9.23 -3.99
N PHE A 146 -4.78 9.56 -5.12
CA PHE A 146 -4.25 8.59 -6.08
C PHE A 146 -2.78 8.28 -5.77
N ILE A 147 -2.45 7.00 -5.68
CA ILE A 147 -1.10 6.53 -5.37
C ILE A 147 -0.63 5.60 -6.47
N GLY A 148 0.45 5.99 -7.15
CA GLY A 148 1.14 5.19 -8.15
C GLY A 148 2.37 4.47 -7.63
N GLU A 149 3.15 3.94 -8.57
CA GLU A 149 4.33 3.13 -8.34
C GLU A 149 5.57 3.98 -8.03
N ALA A 150 6.12 4.63 -9.04
CA ALA A 150 7.35 5.41 -8.98
C ALA A 150 7.38 6.43 -10.14
N PRO A 151 8.26 7.44 -10.09
CA PRO A 151 8.40 8.42 -11.16
C PRO A 151 9.01 7.81 -12.43
N GLY A 152 8.56 8.26 -13.60
CA GLY A 152 9.18 8.01 -14.90
C GLY A 152 10.16 9.12 -15.30
N ALA A 153 10.60 9.11 -16.56
CA ALA A 153 11.58 10.07 -17.07
C ALA A 153 11.03 11.50 -17.15
N GLU A 154 9.80 11.63 -17.63
CA GLU A 154 9.11 12.91 -17.73
C GLU A 154 8.80 13.48 -16.35
N GLU A 155 8.40 12.63 -15.41
CA GLU A 155 8.17 13.01 -14.01
C GLU A 155 9.46 13.47 -13.34
N GLU A 156 10.57 12.74 -13.51
CA GLU A 156 11.89 13.13 -13.00
C GLU A 156 12.32 14.51 -13.56
N LYS A 157 12.10 14.73 -14.86
CA LYS A 157 12.43 15.99 -15.53
C LYS A 157 11.60 17.17 -15.03
N GLN A 158 10.30 16.96 -14.80
CA GLN A 158 9.36 18.02 -14.42
C GLN A 158 9.19 18.16 -12.91
N ARG A 159 9.67 17.19 -12.12
CA ARG A 159 9.49 17.07 -10.67
C ARG A 159 8.02 17.01 -10.24
N GLU A 160 7.15 16.54 -11.14
CA GLU A 160 5.72 16.36 -10.91
C GLU A 160 5.33 14.91 -11.25
N PRO A 161 4.58 14.20 -10.39
CA PRO A 161 4.19 12.82 -10.66
C PRO A 161 3.14 12.77 -11.77
N PHE A 162 3.10 11.70 -12.57
CA PHE A 162 2.07 11.49 -13.59
C PHE A 162 1.94 12.67 -14.58
N VAL A 163 3.03 13.04 -15.25
CA VAL A 163 3.04 14.05 -16.34
C VAL A 163 3.29 13.42 -17.73
N GLY A 164 3.84 12.21 -17.77
CA GLY A 164 4.01 11.44 -19.01
C GLY A 164 2.70 10.91 -19.57
N PRO A 165 2.74 10.02 -20.59
CA PRO A 165 1.54 9.49 -21.24
C PRO A 165 0.54 8.83 -20.28
N ALA A 166 1.04 8.04 -19.31
CA ALA A 166 0.22 7.42 -18.27
C ALA A 166 -0.47 8.47 -17.39
N GLY A 167 0.23 9.57 -17.09
CA GLY A 167 -0.32 10.69 -16.33
C GLY A 167 -1.38 11.48 -17.07
N GLN A 168 -1.21 11.69 -18.37
CA GLN A 168 -2.24 12.31 -19.20
C GLN A 168 -3.52 11.47 -19.24
N LEU A 169 -3.40 10.14 -19.29
CA LEU A 169 -4.54 9.24 -19.20
C LEU A 169 -5.20 9.31 -17.81
N LEU A 170 -4.42 9.34 -16.72
CA LEU A 170 -4.95 9.56 -15.37
C LEU A 170 -5.73 10.89 -15.29
N THR A 171 -5.19 11.97 -15.87
CA THR A 171 -5.87 13.27 -15.91
C THR A 171 -7.19 13.18 -16.67
N LYS A 172 -7.26 12.46 -17.80
CA LYS A 172 -8.53 12.22 -18.52
C LYS A 172 -9.54 11.43 -17.68
N ILE A 173 -9.06 10.45 -16.90
CA ILE A 173 -9.92 9.67 -15.99
C ILE A 173 -10.49 10.59 -14.89
N ILE A 174 -9.65 11.41 -14.25
CA ILE A 174 -10.08 12.38 -13.23
C ILE A 174 -11.10 13.37 -13.82
N GLN A 175 -10.86 13.87 -15.03
CA GLN A 175 -11.82 14.73 -15.75
C GLN A 175 -13.14 14.03 -16.04
N ALA A 176 -13.12 12.75 -16.42
CA ALA A 176 -14.33 11.96 -16.62
C ALA A 176 -15.14 11.78 -15.33
N MET A 177 -14.48 11.74 -14.17
CA MET A 177 -15.14 11.78 -12.85
C MET A 177 -15.75 13.15 -12.51
N GLY A 178 -15.54 14.17 -13.35
CA GLY A 178 -16.03 15.53 -13.12
C GLY A 178 -15.12 16.40 -12.25
N LEU A 179 -13.85 16.02 -12.09
CA LEU A 179 -12.88 16.71 -11.25
C LEU A 179 -11.73 17.30 -12.09
N ARG A 180 -11.09 18.34 -11.57
CA ARG A 180 -9.80 18.83 -12.05
C ARG A 180 -8.67 18.09 -11.35
N ARG A 181 -7.53 17.95 -12.04
CA ARG A 181 -6.29 17.38 -11.45
C ARG A 181 -5.88 18.10 -10.16
N SER A 182 -6.12 19.41 -10.07
CA SER A 182 -5.83 20.23 -8.89
C SER A 182 -6.75 19.98 -7.69
N GLU A 183 -7.89 19.32 -7.89
CA GLU A 183 -8.87 19.03 -6.83
C GLU A 183 -8.59 17.71 -6.11
N VAL A 184 -7.74 16.86 -6.69
CA VAL A 184 -7.32 15.58 -6.11
C VAL A 184 -5.89 15.67 -5.59
N TYR A 185 -5.42 14.67 -4.85
CA TYR A 185 -4.01 14.54 -4.47
C TYR A 185 -3.38 13.35 -5.19
N ILE A 186 -2.20 13.53 -5.78
CA ILE A 186 -1.53 12.51 -6.60
C ILE A 186 -0.11 12.33 -6.11
N SER A 187 0.25 11.07 -5.84
CA SER A 187 1.53 10.70 -5.25
C SER A 187 1.98 9.31 -5.72
N ASN A 188 3.16 8.87 -5.31
CA ASN A 188 3.71 7.54 -5.58
C ASN A 188 4.25 6.90 -4.29
N VAL A 189 4.25 5.56 -4.23
CA VAL A 189 4.87 4.82 -3.11
C VAL A 189 6.38 5.00 -3.06
N CYS A 190 7.04 5.07 -4.23
CA CYS A 190 8.45 5.46 -4.33
C CYS A 190 8.57 6.90 -4.83
N LYS A 191 9.41 7.72 -4.18
CA LYS A 191 9.59 9.15 -4.50
C LYS A 191 10.67 9.42 -5.53
N PHE A 192 11.46 8.42 -5.87
CA PHE A 192 12.60 8.54 -6.76
C PHE A 192 12.47 7.52 -7.87
N ARG A 193 12.89 7.93 -9.07
CA ARG A 193 12.89 7.04 -10.23
C ARG A 193 13.92 5.92 -10.02
N PRO A 194 13.58 4.64 -10.17
CA PRO A 194 14.56 3.56 -10.02
C PRO A 194 15.58 3.52 -11.18
N LYS A 195 16.86 3.30 -10.86
CA LYS A 195 17.94 3.17 -11.85
C LYS A 195 17.89 1.83 -12.57
N ILE A 196 18.20 1.83 -13.86
CA ILE A 196 18.54 0.62 -14.62
C ILE A 196 20.06 0.63 -14.79
N ASP A 197 20.72 -0.46 -14.40
CA ASP A 197 22.18 -0.59 -14.34
C ASP A 197 22.84 0.54 -13.52
N ASP A 198 23.80 1.28 -14.07
CA ASP A 198 24.43 2.44 -13.42
C ASP A 198 23.59 3.73 -13.54
N GLY A 199 22.47 3.68 -14.26
CA GLY A 199 21.55 4.80 -14.50
C GLY A 199 22.03 5.85 -15.50
N ARG A 200 23.23 5.73 -16.10
CA ARG A 200 23.76 6.74 -17.03
C ARG A 200 23.09 6.70 -18.40
N MET A 201 22.74 5.50 -18.88
CA MET A 201 22.16 5.26 -20.21
C MET A 201 20.69 4.81 -20.17
N GLN A 202 19.96 5.19 -19.13
CA GLN A 202 18.59 4.73 -18.91
C GLN A 202 17.56 5.39 -19.85
N GLY A 203 17.79 6.63 -20.30
CA GLY A 203 16.87 7.36 -21.18
C GLY A 203 15.45 7.40 -20.63
N SER A 204 14.45 6.97 -21.42
CA SER A 204 13.04 6.86 -21.03
C SER A 204 12.64 5.50 -20.43
N LYS A 205 13.57 4.53 -20.36
CA LYS A 205 13.28 3.19 -19.81
C LYS A 205 13.01 3.27 -18.32
N ASN A 206 12.00 2.54 -17.85
CA ASN A 206 11.62 2.47 -16.44
C ASN A 206 11.52 1.02 -16.01
N ARG A 207 11.81 0.76 -14.74
CA ARG A 207 11.54 -0.51 -14.07
C ARG A 207 10.71 -0.24 -12.81
N ALA A 208 10.05 -1.28 -12.32
CA ALA A 208 9.39 -1.20 -11.02
C ALA A 208 10.41 -1.02 -9.89
N PRO A 209 10.03 -0.28 -8.83
CA PRO A 209 10.82 -0.23 -7.60
C PRO A 209 10.81 -1.62 -6.95
N THR A 210 11.94 -1.96 -6.35
CA THR A 210 12.05 -3.15 -5.49
C THR A 210 11.33 -2.92 -4.17
N THR A 211 11.07 -4.00 -3.43
CA THR A 211 10.51 -3.90 -2.07
C THR A 211 11.37 -3.03 -1.16
N GLY A 212 12.71 -3.14 -1.25
CA GLY A 212 13.62 -2.31 -0.45
C GLY A 212 13.50 -0.81 -0.78
N GLU A 213 13.39 -0.48 -2.07
CA GLU A 213 13.19 0.91 -2.52
C GLU A 213 11.83 1.48 -2.09
N MET A 214 10.78 0.67 -2.12
CA MET A 214 9.47 1.06 -1.59
C MET A 214 9.52 1.28 -0.08
N LEU A 215 10.14 0.37 0.68
CA LEU A 215 10.27 0.49 2.13
C LEU A 215 11.06 1.74 2.53
N ALA A 216 12.14 2.06 1.80
CA ALA A 216 12.93 3.27 2.04
C ALA A 216 12.14 4.57 1.78
N CYS A 217 11.09 4.54 0.95
CA CYS A 217 10.21 5.68 0.69
C CYS A 217 8.89 5.64 1.50
N GLN A 218 8.60 4.52 2.17
CA GLN A 218 7.34 4.29 2.88
C GLN A 218 7.03 5.36 3.94
N PRO A 219 8.00 5.87 4.74
CA PRO A 219 7.71 6.91 5.72
C PRO A 219 7.05 8.15 5.13
N TYR A 220 7.44 8.55 3.91
CA TYR A 220 6.91 9.74 3.25
C TYR A 220 5.47 9.56 2.80
N ILE A 221 5.15 8.47 2.10
CA ILE A 221 3.78 8.23 1.64
C ILE A 221 2.82 8.01 2.83
N MET A 222 3.30 7.38 3.90
CA MET A 222 2.52 7.24 5.14
C MET A 222 2.27 8.59 5.81
N ALA A 223 3.27 9.47 5.86
CA ALA A 223 3.11 10.80 6.41
C ALA A 223 2.15 11.66 5.57
N GLU A 224 2.23 11.60 4.23
CA GLU A 224 1.27 12.27 3.34
C GLU A 224 -0.17 11.83 3.63
N ILE A 225 -0.43 10.52 3.70
CA ILE A 225 -1.76 9.98 4.02
C ILE A 225 -2.25 10.48 5.38
N ASN A 226 -1.37 10.49 6.39
CA ASN A 226 -1.71 10.94 7.74
C ASN A 226 -2.01 12.44 7.83
N ILE A 227 -1.35 13.27 7.00
CA ILE A 227 -1.59 14.71 6.92
C ILE A 227 -2.90 14.99 6.19
N ILE A 228 -3.10 14.35 5.02
CA ILE A 228 -4.25 14.61 4.13
C ILE A 228 -5.54 14.06 4.73
N LYS A 229 -5.47 12.83 5.28
CA LYS A 229 -6.60 12.02 5.75
C LYS A 229 -7.70 11.92 4.69
N PRO A 230 -7.40 11.37 3.49
CA PRO A 230 -8.37 11.32 2.41
C PRO A 230 -9.56 10.41 2.77
N ARG A 231 -10.74 10.70 2.23
CA ARG A 231 -11.93 9.85 2.37
C ARG A 231 -11.80 8.54 1.58
N VAL A 232 -10.94 8.49 0.57
CA VAL A 232 -10.61 7.28 -0.18
C VAL A 232 -9.21 7.34 -0.78
N ILE A 233 -8.51 6.20 -0.74
CA ILE A 233 -7.21 5.99 -1.39
C ILE A 233 -7.41 5.12 -2.63
N VAL A 234 -6.80 5.50 -3.74
CA VAL A 234 -6.83 4.76 -5.01
C VAL A 234 -5.42 4.30 -5.36
N CYS A 235 -5.17 2.99 -5.23
CA CYS A 235 -3.91 2.38 -5.66
C CYS A 235 -3.95 2.07 -7.15
N LEU A 236 -3.03 2.69 -7.90
CA LEU A 236 -2.87 2.49 -9.34
C LEU A 236 -1.84 1.37 -9.57
N GLY A 237 -2.31 0.15 -9.78
CA GLY A 237 -1.47 -1.02 -10.05
C GLY A 237 -1.00 -1.78 -8.80
N ALA A 238 -0.37 -2.93 -9.04
CA ALA A 238 0.05 -3.87 -7.99
C ALA A 238 1.10 -3.25 -7.08
N THR A 239 2.09 -2.55 -7.65
CA THR A 239 3.19 -1.97 -6.88
C THR A 239 2.71 -0.93 -5.88
N ALA A 240 1.73 -0.09 -6.26
CA ALA A 240 1.12 0.86 -5.34
C ALA A 240 0.42 0.14 -4.17
N SER A 241 -0.39 -0.89 -4.45
CA SER A 241 -1.05 -1.67 -3.39
C SER A 241 -0.04 -2.40 -2.50
N THR A 242 0.99 -3.00 -3.07
CA THR A 242 2.04 -3.72 -2.33
C THR A 242 2.89 -2.78 -1.48
N GLY A 243 3.20 -1.58 -1.96
CA GLY A 243 3.90 -0.55 -1.18
C GLY A 243 3.13 -0.12 0.07
N LEU A 244 1.80 -0.23 0.06
CA LEU A 244 0.93 -0.03 1.21
C LEU A 244 0.66 -1.31 2.03
N GLY A 245 1.31 -2.42 1.69
CA GLY A 245 1.19 -3.70 2.39
C GLY A 245 -0.06 -4.51 2.01
N ILE A 246 -0.66 -4.24 0.85
CA ILE A 246 -1.78 -5.01 0.31
C ILE A 246 -1.25 -6.04 -0.68
N GLU A 247 -1.47 -7.30 -0.37
CA GLU A 247 -0.98 -8.43 -1.18
C GLU A 247 -2.05 -8.93 -2.16
N GLY A 248 -1.65 -9.18 -3.40
CA GLY A 248 -2.50 -9.78 -4.43
C GLY A 248 -2.32 -9.17 -5.80
N THR A 249 -2.88 -9.82 -6.81
CA THR A 249 -2.89 -9.29 -8.18
C THR A 249 -3.97 -8.22 -8.32
N VAL A 250 -3.73 -7.21 -9.17
CA VAL A 250 -4.72 -6.15 -9.43
C VAL A 250 -6.07 -6.73 -9.81
N GLY A 251 -6.10 -7.74 -10.69
CA GLY A 251 -7.34 -8.40 -11.12
C GLY A 251 -8.16 -9.00 -9.97
N ARG A 252 -7.49 -9.56 -8.94
CA ARG A 252 -8.15 -10.09 -7.74
C ARG A 252 -8.56 -8.99 -6.77
N LEU A 253 -7.78 -7.90 -6.67
CA LEU A 253 -7.97 -6.83 -5.70
C LEU A 253 -9.02 -5.79 -6.13
N ARG A 254 -9.18 -5.59 -7.44
CA ARG A 254 -10.08 -4.56 -8.00
C ARG A 254 -11.55 -4.94 -7.91
N GLY A 255 -12.43 -3.98 -8.19
CA GLY A 255 -13.88 -4.17 -8.15
C GLY A 255 -14.49 -4.24 -6.74
N ARG A 256 -13.67 -4.05 -5.69
CA ARG A 256 -14.08 -4.03 -4.28
C ARG A 256 -13.44 -2.86 -3.55
N VAL A 257 -14.08 -2.46 -2.46
CA VAL A 257 -13.56 -1.48 -1.49
C VAL A 257 -12.96 -2.26 -0.33
N GLN A 258 -11.73 -1.94 0.03
CA GLN A 258 -11.02 -2.54 1.15
C GLN A 258 -10.91 -1.51 2.27
N GLU A 259 -10.94 -1.93 3.52
CA GLU A 259 -10.57 -1.07 4.64
C GLU A 259 -9.06 -1.18 4.85
N TRP A 260 -8.39 -0.04 4.94
CA TRP A 260 -6.96 0.02 5.17
C TRP A 260 -6.64 1.20 6.09
N ARG A 261 -6.24 0.90 7.33
CA ARG A 261 -5.81 1.89 8.34
C ARG A 261 -6.82 3.04 8.54
N GLY A 262 -8.10 2.71 8.56
CA GLY A 262 -9.20 3.68 8.71
C GLY A 262 -9.63 4.38 7.42
N HIS A 263 -9.02 4.04 6.28
CA HIS A 263 -9.37 4.60 4.97
C HIS A 263 -9.97 3.53 4.06
N PRO A 264 -11.10 3.82 3.38
CA PRO A 264 -11.51 3.09 2.19
C PRO A 264 -10.40 3.11 1.14
N LEU A 265 -10.08 1.95 0.58
CA LEU A 265 -9.03 1.78 -0.42
C LEU A 265 -9.54 0.97 -1.60
N VAL A 266 -9.37 1.52 -2.80
CA VAL A 266 -9.71 0.90 -4.07
C VAL A 266 -8.43 0.63 -4.85
N VAL A 267 -8.26 -0.61 -5.30
CA VAL A 267 -7.15 -0.99 -6.20
C VAL A 267 -7.69 -1.03 -7.62
N THR A 268 -6.96 -0.47 -8.58
CA THR A 268 -7.32 -0.52 -10.00
C THR A 268 -6.08 -0.68 -10.87
N TYR A 269 -6.27 -0.82 -12.19
CA TYR A 269 -5.17 -0.91 -13.12
C TYR A 269 -4.41 0.40 -13.23
N HIS A 270 -3.08 0.31 -13.30
CA HIS A 270 -2.25 1.47 -13.55
C HIS A 270 -2.47 2.00 -14.99
N PRO A 271 -2.51 3.33 -15.22
CA PRO A 271 -2.74 3.88 -16.57
C PRO A 271 -1.74 3.40 -17.63
N SER A 272 -0.48 3.14 -17.25
CA SER A 272 0.51 2.57 -18.19
C SER A 272 0.15 1.17 -18.68
N TYR A 273 -0.57 0.37 -17.88
CA TYR A 273 -1.10 -0.93 -18.33
C TYR A 273 -2.15 -0.74 -19.41
N LEU A 274 -3.07 0.21 -19.23
CA LEU A 274 -4.11 0.51 -20.24
C LEU A 274 -3.49 0.94 -21.57
N LEU A 275 -2.45 1.78 -21.53
CA LEU A 275 -1.76 2.23 -22.75
C LEU A 275 -1.07 1.08 -23.49
N ARG A 276 -0.46 0.13 -22.77
CA ARG A 276 0.13 -1.07 -23.40
C ARG A 276 -0.95 -1.93 -24.05
N ARG A 277 -2.06 -2.20 -23.34
CA ARG A 277 -3.17 -3.01 -23.85
C ARG A 277 -3.85 -2.37 -25.06
N GLU A 278 -3.95 -1.04 -25.07
CA GLU A 278 -4.45 -0.29 -26.23
C GLU A 278 -3.53 -0.45 -27.46
N ALA A 279 -2.21 -0.49 -27.26
CA ALA A 279 -1.25 -0.72 -28.33
C ALA A 279 -1.22 -2.17 -28.84
N GLU A 280 -1.49 -3.16 -27.96
CA GLU A 280 -1.51 -4.59 -28.30
C GLU A 280 -2.80 -5.00 -29.02
N ASP A 281 -3.96 -4.74 -28.41
CA ASP A 281 -5.25 -5.30 -28.82
C ASP A 281 -6.15 -4.26 -29.53
N GLY A 282 -5.60 -3.11 -29.94
CA GLY A 282 -6.26 -2.08 -30.76
C GLY A 282 -7.40 -1.30 -30.09
N GLY A 283 -7.70 -1.54 -28.81
CA GLY A 283 -8.78 -0.84 -28.11
C GLY A 283 -8.70 -0.78 -26.59
N GLY A 284 -8.09 -1.77 -25.91
CA GLY A 284 -7.98 -1.81 -24.43
C GLY A 284 -9.31 -1.57 -23.70
N LEU A 285 -10.43 -1.82 -24.37
CA LEU A 285 -11.73 -1.26 -24.00
C LEU A 285 -12.30 -1.94 -22.76
N ALA A 286 -12.06 -3.26 -22.64
CA ALA A 286 -12.44 -4.03 -21.46
C ALA A 286 -11.75 -3.49 -20.21
N GLU A 287 -10.42 -3.33 -20.24
CA GLU A 287 -9.65 -2.82 -19.11
C GLU A 287 -9.99 -1.36 -18.77
N LYS A 288 -10.22 -0.50 -19.79
CA LYS A 288 -10.70 0.88 -19.57
C LYS A 288 -12.06 0.91 -18.88
N ARG A 289 -12.99 0.03 -19.29
CA ARG A 289 -14.29 -0.12 -18.63
C ARG A 289 -14.13 -0.57 -17.17
N LEU A 290 -13.25 -1.53 -16.92
CA LEU A 290 -12.96 -2.00 -15.57
C LEU A 290 -12.44 -0.86 -14.67
N VAL A 291 -11.50 -0.06 -15.16
CA VAL A 291 -11.01 1.12 -14.40
C VAL A 291 -12.15 2.11 -14.15
N TRP A 292 -13.02 2.35 -15.13
CA TRP A 292 -14.16 3.25 -14.96
C TRP A 292 -15.17 2.76 -13.91
N GLU A 293 -15.47 1.47 -13.87
CA GLU A 293 -16.28 0.87 -12.81
C GLU A 293 -15.65 1.05 -11.42
N ASP A 294 -14.32 0.97 -11.32
CA ASP A 294 -13.61 1.25 -10.07
C ASP A 294 -13.73 2.74 -9.69
N MET A 295 -13.64 3.66 -10.67
CA MET A 295 -13.80 5.11 -10.42
C MET A 295 -15.21 5.50 -10.02
N MET A 296 -16.25 4.86 -10.58
CA MET A 296 -17.63 5.09 -10.14
C MET A 296 -17.81 4.71 -8.67
N ARG A 297 -17.20 3.62 -8.20
CA ARG A 297 -17.21 3.27 -6.77
C ARG A 297 -16.49 4.32 -5.92
N VAL A 298 -15.35 4.84 -6.39
CA VAL A 298 -14.64 5.94 -5.73
C VAL A 298 -15.55 7.17 -5.61
N MET A 299 -16.24 7.55 -6.69
CA MET A 299 -17.21 8.65 -6.70
C MET A 299 -18.35 8.42 -5.70
N GLU A 300 -18.89 7.20 -5.62
CA GLU A 300 -19.92 6.84 -4.64
C GLU A 300 -19.42 7.00 -3.19
N ILE A 301 -18.19 6.58 -2.88
CA ILE A 301 -17.60 6.71 -1.53
C ILE A 301 -17.50 8.18 -1.11
N VAL A 302 -17.06 9.05 -2.00
CA VAL A 302 -16.89 10.48 -1.69
C VAL A 302 -18.17 11.28 -1.87
N GLY A 303 -19.25 10.68 -2.40
CA GLY A 303 -20.54 11.33 -2.61
C GLY A 303 -20.57 12.27 -3.82
N LEU A 304 -19.73 12.02 -4.82
CA LEU A 304 -19.76 12.77 -6.08
C LEU A 304 -20.98 12.37 -6.91
N PRO A 305 -21.69 13.32 -7.54
CA PRO A 305 -22.82 13.01 -8.40
C PRO A 305 -22.36 12.22 -9.64
N ILE A 306 -23.06 11.13 -9.95
CA ILE A 306 -22.81 10.30 -11.14
C ILE A 306 -24.01 10.42 -12.08
N SER A 307 -23.79 11.09 -13.21
CA SER A 307 -24.81 11.25 -14.27
C SER A 307 -25.12 9.94 -14.99
N ASP A 308 -26.29 9.86 -15.64
CA ASP A 308 -26.65 8.70 -16.47
C ASP A 308 -25.66 8.47 -17.62
N LYS A 309 -25.12 9.56 -18.18
CA LYS A 309 -24.06 9.49 -19.20
C LYS A 309 -22.80 8.81 -18.67
N GLN A 310 -22.40 9.11 -17.43
CA GLN A 310 -21.26 8.49 -16.77
C GLN A 310 -21.52 7.00 -16.49
N ARG A 311 -22.73 6.64 -16.01
CA ARG A 311 -23.11 5.23 -15.81
C ARG A 311 -23.15 4.45 -17.13
N ALA A 312 -23.59 5.09 -18.21
CA ALA A 312 -23.69 4.49 -19.53
C ALA A 312 -22.40 4.58 -20.38
N TYR A 313 -21.30 5.14 -19.85
CA TYR A 313 -20.13 5.49 -20.67
C TYR A 313 -19.57 4.30 -21.46
N PHE A 314 -19.53 3.11 -20.87
CA PHE A 314 -19.10 1.86 -21.53
C PHE A 314 -20.24 0.85 -21.76
N SER A 315 -21.51 1.23 -21.55
CA SER A 315 -22.64 0.31 -21.73
C SER A 315 -23.03 0.10 -23.20
N ARG A 316 -22.67 1.04 -24.08
CA ARG A 316 -22.99 1.04 -25.52
C ARG A 316 -21.98 0.28 -26.41
N ALA A 317 -20.96 -0.33 -25.82
CA ALA A 317 -19.94 -1.09 -26.55
C ALA A 317 -20.19 -2.61 -26.56
N ARG A 318 -21.46 -3.03 -26.54
CA ARG A 318 -21.85 -4.45 -26.69
C ARG A 318 -22.21 -4.75 -28.13
#